data_AF-D5UYD9-F1
#
_entry.id   AF-D5UYD9-F1
#
_cell.length_a   1.000
_cell.length_b   1.000
_cell.length_c   1.000
_cell.angle_alpha   90.00
_cell.angle_beta   90.00
_cell.angle_gamma   90.00
#
_symmetry.space_group_name_H-M   'P 1'
#
loop_
_entity.id
_entity.type
_entity.pdbx_description
1 polymer ?
#
loop_
_entity_poly.entity_id
_entity_poly.type
_entity_poly.pdbx_seq_one_letter_code
_entity_poly.pdbx_strand_id
1 'polypeptide(L)'
;MSFELDPAAWERAARAVDNLADGLPAPVHLPLPEDRYVRALGTVPTDSDAAAVRAHRAAVAELRDLAARIRAGSRAAVDADVAGADRIAAAG
;
A
#
# COMPACT_ATOMS: atom_id res chain seq x y z
N MET A 1 21.52 16.37 11.52
CA MET A 1 20.57 16.16 10.42
C MET A 1 19.24 16.76 10.86
N SER A 2 18.93 17.97 10.41
CA SER A 2 17.62 18.58 10.65
C SER A 2 16.64 17.95 9.67
N PHE A 3 15.71 17.13 10.18
CA PHE A 3 14.59 16.65 9.39
C PHE A 3 13.62 17.81 9.24
N GLU A 4 13.68 18.51 8.11
CA GLU A 4 12.64 19.49 7.79
C GLU A 4 11.36 18.71 7.47
N LEU A 5 10.40 18.77 8.39
CA LEU A 5 9.11 18.10 8.27
C LEU A 5 8.25 18.87 7.26
N ASP A 6 8.39 18.60 5.95
CA ASP A 6 7.48 19.12 4.92
C ASP A 6 6.21 18.23 4.85
N PRO A 7 5.05 18.65 5.40
CA PRO A 7 3.84 17.83 5.37
C PRO A 7 3.38 17.52 3.95
N ALA A 8 3.68 18.41 2.99
CA ALA A 8 3.35 18.19 1.59
C ALA A 8 4.22 17.08 0.97
N ALA A 9 5.47 16.90 1.40
CA ALA A 9 6.30 15.77 0.97
C ALA A 9 5.74 14.43 1.44
N TRP A 10 5.30 14.34 2.69
CA TRP A 10 4.66 13.14 3.22
C TRP A 10 3.35 12.81 2.51
N GLU A 11 2.53 13.82 2.22
CA GLU A 11 1.28 13.61 1.48
C GLU A 11 1.55 13.19 0.03
N ARG A 12 2.57 13.76 -0.64
CA ARG A 12 3.01 13.28 -1.97
C ARG A 12 3.44 11.81 -1.93
N ALA A 13 4.19 11.41 -0.89
CA ALA A 13 4.61 10.03 -0.72
C ALA A 13 3.41 9.08 -0.49
N ALA A 14 2.47 9.44 0.38
CA ALA A 14 1.26 8.65 0.60
C ALA A 14 0.43 8.50 -0.68
N ARG A 15 0.27 9.58 -1.45
CA ARG A 15 -0.40 9.55 -2.77
C ARG A 15 0.31 8.68 -3.78
N ALA A 16 1.64 8.68 -3.81
CA ALA A 16 2.40 7.81 -4.70
C ALA A 16 2.13 6.32 -4.39
N VAL A 17 2.00 5.96 -3.12
CA VAL A 17 1.64 4.60 -2.69
C VAL A 17 0.19 4.27 -3.04
N ASP A 18 -0.75 5.20 -2.83
CA ASP A 18 -2.14 5.04 -3.26
C ASP A 18 -2.24 4.80 -4.78
N ASN A 19 -1.52 5.59 -5.57
CA ASN A 19 -1.46 5.44 -7.03
C ASN A 19 -0.86 4.09 -7.45
N LEU A 20 0.11 3.57 -6.69
CA LEU A 20 0.66 2.23 -6.94
C LEU A 20 -0.40 1.15 -6.68
N ALA A 21 -1.22 1.31 -5.63
CA ALA A 21 -2.33 0.40 -5.36
C ALA A 21 -3.40 0.45 -6.46
N ASP A 22 -3.73 1.65 -6.95
CA ASP A 22 -4.67 1.85 -8.06
C ASP A 22 -4.15 1.34 -9.40
N GLY A 23 -2.84 1.45 -9.63
CA GLY A 23 -2.19 1.03 -10.87
C GLY A 23 -1.81 -0.46 -10.91
N LEU A 24 -1.96 -1.20 -9.80
CA LEU A 24 -1.62 -2.62 -9.77
C LEU A 24 -2.64 -3.39 -10.63
N PRO A 25 -2.23 -4.05 -11.72
CA PRO A 25 -3.16 -4.76 -12.58
C PRO A 25 -3.74 -5.98 -11.85
N ALA A 26 -5.04 -6.21 -12.05
CA ALA A 26 -5.69 -7.43 -11.58
C ALA A 26 -5.09 -8.66 -12.29
N PRO A 27 -4.96 -9.80 -11.59
CA PRO A 27 -4.56 -11.05 -12.21
C PRO A 27 -5.52 -11.42 -13.35
N VAL A 28 -4.97 -11.79 -14.49
CA VAL A 28 -5.73 -12.24 -15.65
C VAL A 28 -5.77 -13.76 -15.62
N HIS A 29 -6.95 -14.33 -15.82
CA HIS A 29 -7.11 -15.77 -16.00
C HIS A 29 -6.31 -16.25 -17.21
N LEU A 30 -5.55 -17.32 -17.04
CA LEU A 30 -4.82 -17.94 -18.14
C LEU A 30 -5.75 -18.93 -18.85
N PRO A 31 -6.15 -18.67 -20.11
CA PRO A 31 -6.97 -19.62 -20.84
C PRO A 31 -6.14 -20.87 -21.14
N LEU A 32 -6.56 -22.00 -20.60
CA LEU A 32 -5.93 -23.29 -20.87
C LEU A 32 -6.66 -24.02 -22.01
N PRO A 33 -5.94 -24.70 -22.91
CA PRO A 33 -6.56 -25.46 -24.00
C PRO A 33 -7.35 -26.66 -23.46
N GLU A 34 -8.51 -26.97 -24.04
CA GLU A 34 -9.33 -28.12 -23.61
C GLU A 34 -8.77 -29.47 -24.10
N ASP A 35 -7.57 -29.82 -23.65
CA ASP A 35 -6.91 -31.07 -23.98
C ASP A 35 -6.87 -32.06 -22.80
N ARG A 36 -6.32 -33.25 -23.06
CA ARG A 36 -6.19 -34.33 -22.07
C ARG A 36 -5.31 -33.95 -20.87
N TYR A 37 -4.35 -33.04 -21.05
CA TYR A 37 -3.45 -32.62 -19.99
C TYR A 37 -4.16 -31.65 -19.05
N VAL A 38 -5.01 -30.78 -19.57
CA VAL A 38 -5.84 -29.91 -18.72
C VAL A 38 -6.83 -30.70 -17.88
N ARG A 39 -7.40 -31.79 -18.41
CA ARG A 39 -8.22 -32.70 -17.58
C ARG A 39 -7.41 -33.36 -16.45
N ALA A 40 -6.14 -33.70 -16.72
CA ALA A 40 -5.26 -34.29 -15.72
C ALA A 40 -4.87 -33.29 -14.60
N LEU A 41 -4.90 -31.98 -14.87
CA LEU A 41 -4.65 -30.93 -13.88
C LEU A 41 -5.82 -30.74 -12.91
N GLY A 42 -7.03 -31.19 -13.24
CA GLY A 42 -8.19 -31.06 -12.36
C GLY A 42 -8.48 -29.60 -11.99
N THR A 43 -8.57 -29.31 -10.69
CA THR A 43 -8.91 -27.96 -10.17
C THR A 43 -7.72 -27.02 -10.05
N VAL A 44 -6.49 -27.50 -10.26
CA VAL A 44 -5.25 -26.73 -10.05
C VAL A 44 -5.27 -25.35 -10.75
N PRO A 45 -5.72 -25.22 -12.01
CA PRO A 45 -5.77 -23.91 -12.67
C PRO A 45 -6.72 -22.93 -11.96
N THR A 46 -7.92 -23.40 -11.59
CA THR A 46 -8.91 -22.58 -10.88
C THR A 46 -8.42 -22.18 -9.49
N ASP A 47 -7.78 -23.11 -8.76
CA ASP A 47 -7.22 -22.85 -7.44
C ASP A 47 -6.05 -21.86 -7.51
N SER A 48 -5.21 -21.98 -8.54
CA SER A 48 -4.11 -21.07 -8.83
C SER A 48 -4.61 -19.66 -9.15
N ASP A 49 -5.62 -19.52 -10.02
CA ASP A 49 -6.23 -18.23 -10.34
C ASP A 49 -6.85 -17.59 -9.09
N ALA A 50 -7.57 -18.39 -8.28
CA ALA A 50 -8.13 -17.91 -7.02
C ALA A 50 -7.04 -17.46 -6.04
N ALA A 51 -5.91 -18.17 -5.98
CA ALA A 51 -4.76 -17.77 -5.17
C ALA A 51 -4.14 -16.45 -5.66
N ALA A 52 -4.01 -16.27 -6.98
CA ALA A 52 -3.52 -15.03 -7.57
C ALA A 52 -4.42 -13.84 -7.21
N VAL A 53 -5.75 -14.00 -7.32
CA VAL A 53 -6.71 -12.96 -6.91
C VAL A 53 -6.59 -12.62 -5.42
N ARG A 54 -6.44 -13.62 -4.55
CA ARG A 54 -6.23 -13.39 -3.10
C ARG A 54 -4.93 -12.63 -2.83
N ALA A 55 -3.83 -13.04 -3.45
CA ALA A 55 -2.54 -12.39 -3.30
C ALA A 55 -2.58 -10.93 -3.79
N HIS A 56 -3.22 -10.68 -4.93
CA HIS A 56 -3.39 -9.33 -5.44
C HIS A 56 -4.19 -8.44 -4.48
N ARG A 57 -5.32 -8.94 -3.94
CA ARG A 57 -6.11 -8.18 -2.96
C ARG A 57 -5.33 -7.87 -1.70
N ALA A 58 -4.53 -8.82 -1.21
CA ALA A 58 -3.65 -8.61 -0.05
C ALA A 58 -2.61 -7.52 -0.34
N ALA A 59 -1.94 -7.57 -1.50
CA ALA A 59 -0.95 -6.57 -1.88
C ALA A 59 -1.58 -5.16 -2.00
N VAL A 60 -2.76 -5.03 -2.60
CA VAL A 60 -3.49 -3.75 -2.65
C VAL A 60 -3.80 -3.24 -1.25
N ALA A 61 -4.28 -4.11 -0.35
CA ALA A 61 -4.58 -3.73 1.03
C ALA A 61 -3.31 -3.27 1.79
N GLU A 62 -2.20 -3.98 1.64
CA GLU A 62 -0.92 -3.60 2.26
C GLU A 62 -0.41 -2.23 1.78
N LEU A 63 -0.56 -1.93 0.49
CA LEU A 63 -0.21 -0.61 -0.05
C LEU A 63 -1.11 0.49 0.54
N ARG A 64 -2.41 0.26 0.67
CA ARG A 64 -3.34 1.22 1.30
C ARG A 64 -3.00 1.45 2.77
N ASP A 65 -2.69 0.38 3.50
CA ASP A 65 -2.27 0.47 4.90
C ASP A 65 -0.95 1.24 5.04
N LEU A 66 0.00 1.05 4.12
CA LEU A 66 1.23 1.82 4.09
C LEU A 66 0.95 3.32 3.85
N ALA A 67 0.11 3.67 2.88
CA ALA A 67 -0.28 5.07 2.64
C ALA A 67 -0.94 5.70 3.88
N ALA A 68 -1.83 4.96 4.56
CA ALA A 68 -2.47 5.41 5.79
C ALA A 68 -1.45 5.63 6.92
N ARG A 69 -0.48 4.73 7.08
CA ARG A 69 0.61 4.85 8.07
C ARG A 69 1.50 6.05 7.80
N ILE A 70 1.84 6.34 6.54
CA ILE A 70 2.63 7.52 6.16
C ILE A 70 1.90 8.80 6.61
N ARG A 71 0.59 8.90 6.34
CA ARG A 71 -0.22 10.05 6.78
C ARG A 71 -0.34 10.15 8.30
N ALA A 72 -0.49 9.03 8.99
CA ALA A 72 -0.55 9.01 10.45
C ALA A 72 0.79 9.44 11.08
N GLY A 73 1.91 8.92 10.56
CA GLY A 73 3.24 9.28 11.01
C GLY A 73 3.57 10.76 10.77
N SER A 74 3.19 11.30 9.60
CA SER A 74 3.33 12.73 9.29
C SER A 74 2.58 13.61 10.28
N ARG A 75 1.30 13.31 10.56
CA ARG A 75 0.52 14.06 11.55
C ARG A 75 1.16 14.02 12.94
N ALA A 76 1.55 12.83 13.41
CA ALA A 76 2.20 12.69 14.70
C ALA A 76 3.51 13.47 14.81
N ALA A 77 4.30 13.53 13.73
CA ALA A 77 5.54 14.29 13.70
C ALA A 77 5.28 15.81 13.76
N VAL A 78 4.30 16.31 13.00
CA VAL A 78 3.90 17.73 13.02
C VAL A 78 3.34 18.13 14.39
N ASP A 79 2.46 17.31 14.97
CA ASP A 79 1.89 17.57 16.30
C ASP A 79 2.99 17.64 17.39
N ALA A 80 3.99 16.75 17.29
CA ALA A 80 5.13 16.75 18.21
C ALA A 80 6.03 18.00 18.04
N ASP A 81 6.23 18.46 16.80
CA ASP A 81 7.01 19.67 16.48
C ASP A 81 6.32 20.93 17.03
N VAL A 82 5.01 21.08 16.76
CA VAL A 82 4.19 22.19 17.30
C VAL A 82 4.22 22.19 18.82
N ALA A 83 3.98 21.04 19.47
CA ALA A 83 4.03 20.95 20.93
C ALA A 83 5.44 21.22 21.50
N GLY A 84 6.49 20.93 20.73
CA GLY A 84 7.86 21.27 21.07
C GLY A 84 8.10 22.79 21.04
N ALA A 85 7.67 23.45 19.96
CA ALA A 85 7.75 24.89 19.79
C ALA A 85 6.99 25.65 20.89
N ASP A 86 5.77 25.21 21.23
CA ASP A 86 4.97 25.81 22.29
C ASP A 86 5.66 25.76 23.66
N ARG A 87 6.31 24.62 24.00
CA ARG A 87 7.05 24.48 25.25
C ARG A 87 8.27 25.40 25.32
N ILE A 88 8.98 25.59 24.19
CA ILE A 88 10.11 26.50 24.12
C ILE A 88 9.64 27.94 24.29
N ALA A 89 8.56 28.33 23.60
CA ALA A 89 7.98 29.66 23.70
C ALA A 89 7.46 29.98 25.11
N ALA A 90 6.95 28.99 25.84
CA ALA A 90 6.48 29.17 27.21
C ALA A 90 7.61 29.22 28.28
N ALA A 91 8.83 28.78 27.93
CA ALA A 91 9.97 28.72 28.84
C ALA A 91 10.93 29.92 28.72
N GLY A 92 10.75 30.77 27.72
CA GLY A 92 11.51 32.00 27.50
C GLY A 92 10.71 33.24 27.87
#